data_AF-A0A7K0G4B6-F1
#
_entry.id   AF-A0A7K0G4B6-F1
#
_cell.length_a   1.000
_cell.length_b   1.000
_cell.length_c   1.000
_cell.angle_alpha   90.00
_cell.angle_beta   90.00
_cell.angle_gamma   90.00
#
_symmetry.space_group_name_H-M   'P 1'
#
loop_
_entity.id
_entity.type
_entity.pdbx_description
1 polymer ?
#
loop_
_entity_poly.entity_id
_entity_poly.type
_entity_poly.pdbx_seq_one_letter_code
_entity_poly.pdbx_strand_id
1 'polypeptide(L)'
;MNFIKILFSRRFIIELLRILAVGAVSLLFYLQFIPIPVLLLIMAFGLYGLTKSAVTVLFKERKVGTELFVNVAVSISVIGKEYLAGAVVLMIILIAESETKFKKDYFTYLKAYYTRKSGGNTFHWYDLNAVAVLKTDDERTWREILEEIIAAIAAGKDQHQLKLSVNGIVSAAHGTVKRIANYTLDSIIVGITNRLAREDYDRFVAHVDFKLFVQKRAYDFFHNINNKTKK
;
A
#
# COMPACT_ATOMS: atom_id res chain seq x y z
N MET A 1 2.58 11.89 -13.88
CA MET A 1 2.20 12.15 -12.46
C MET A 1 3.50 12.33 -11.67
N ASN A 2 3.74 13.50 -11.05
CA ASN A 2 5.05 13.83 -10.48
C ASN A 2 5.35 13.03 -9.20
N PHE A 3 6.10 11.93 -9.33
CA PHE A 3 6.67 11.11 -8.25
C PHE A 3 7.30 11.92 -7.11
N ILE A 4 7.83 13.10 -7.44
CA ILE A 4 8.46 14.05 -6.52
C ILE A 4 7.50 14.52 -5.41
N LYS A 5 6.19 14.66 -5.67
CA LYS A 5 5.26 15.11 -4.63
C LYS A 5 4.95 14.05 -3.56
N ILE A 6 5.08 12.77 -3.90
CA ILE A 6 4.79 11.64 -2.98
C ILE A 6 6.00 11.38 -2.08
N LEU A 7 7.22 11.42 -2.64
CA LEU A 7 8.48 11.29 -1.89
C LEU A 7 8.68 12.39 -0.83
N PHE A 8 8.06 13.56 -0.99
CA PHE A 8 8.22 14.72 -0.11
C PHE A 8 6.99 15.04 0.75
N SER A 9 6.18 14.04 1.10
CA SER A 9 5.21 14.18 2.19
C SER A 9 5.94 14.61 3.48
N ARG A 10 5.53 15.72 4.11
CA ARG A 10 6.15 16.23 5.35
C ARG A 10 6.29 15.15 6.42
N ARG A 11 5.32 14.23 6.48
CA ARG A 11 5.34 13.10 7.43
C ARG A 11 6.40 12.07 7.07
N PHE A 12 6.54 11.71 5.79
CA PHE A 12 7.56 10.77 5.33
C PHE A 12 8.97 11.34 5.56
N ILE A 13 9.18 12.63 5.29
CA ILE A 13 10.47 13.31 5.56
C ILE A 13 10.83 13.25 7.04
N ILE A 14 9.87 13.46 7.95
CA ILE A 14 10.12 13.37 9.40
C ILE A 14 10.44 11.93 9.82
N GLU A 15 9.72 10.93 9.28
CA GLU A 15 9.97 9.52 9.57
C GLU A 15 11.36 9.07 9.05
N LEU A 16 11.74 9.48 7.84
CA LEU A 16 13.05 9.24 7.24
C LEU A 16 14.18 9.93 8.02
N LEU A 17 13.98 11.20 8.38
CA LEU A 17 14.95 11.98 9.16
C LEU A 17 15.18 11.34 10.53
N ARG A 18 14.14 10.81 11.18
CA ARG A 18 14.24 10.08 12.45
C ARG A 18 15.06 8.80 12.32
N ILE A 19 14.84 8.01 11.26
CA ILE A 19 15.62 6.78 10.99
C ILE A 19 17.10 7.13 10.78
N LEU A 20 17.37 8.11 9.92
CA LEU A 20 18.73 8.54 9.62
C LEU A 20 19.43 9.12 10.84
N ALA A 21 18.73 9.90 11.66
CA ALA A 21 19.30 10.48 12.87
C ALA A 21 19.69 9.40 13.89
N VAL A 22 18.83 8.42 14.16
CA VAL A 22 19.16 7.31 15.07
C VAL A 22 20.34 6.51 14.52
N GLY A 23 20.35 6.18 13.23
CA GLY A 23 21.45 5.43 12.60
C GLY A 23 22.79 6.18 12.63
N ALA A 24 22.79 7.46 12.23
CA ALA A 24 24.00 8.29 12.18
C ALA A 24 24.59 8.51 13.58
N VAL A 25 23.75 8.85 14.56
CA VAL A 25 24.20 9.03 15.95
C VAL A 25 24.68 7.71 16.56
N SER A 26 24.04 6.58 16.25
CA SER A 26 24.52 5.26 16.68
C SER A 26 25.91 4.95 16.11
N LEU A 27 26.14 5.28 14.83
CA LEU A 27 27.45 5.12 14.20
C LEU A 27 28.50 6.05 14.82
N LEU A 28 28.16 7.33 15.03
CA LEU A 28 29.06 8.28 15.69
C LEU A 28 29.39 7.86 17.13
N PHE A 29 28.44 7.25 17.83
CA PHE A 29 28.66 6.70 19.17
C PHE A 29 29.60 5.49 19.13
N TYR A 30 29.40 4.57 18.18
CA TYR A 30 30.31 3.44 17.97
C TYR A 30 31.73 3.91 17.68
N LEU A 31 31.87 4.98 16.89
CA LEU A 31 33.15 5.62 16.58
C LEU A 31 33.68 6.52 17.72
N GLN A 32 33.01 6.56 18.88
CA GLN A 32 33.39 7.34 20.08
C GLN A 32 33.43 8.87 19.88
N PHE A 33 32.78 9.40 18.84
CA PHE A 33 32.73 10.86 18.59
C PHE A 33 31.70 11.59 19.44
N ILE A 34 30.77 10.88 20.08
CA ILE A 34 29.67 11.48 20.86
C ILE A 34 29.47 10.78 22.20
N PRO A 35 29.00 11.51 23.23
CA PRO A 35 28.77 10.94 24.55
C PRO A 35 27.40 10.26 24.67
N ILE A 36 27.27 9.36 25.65
CA ILE A 36 26.04 8.58 25.93
C ILE A 36 24.76 9.45 26.01
N PRO A 37 24.74 10.63 26.65
CA PRO A 37 23.52 11.43 26.74
C PRO A 37 22.95 11.83 25.37
N VAL A 38 23.80 12.06 24.37
CA VAL A 38 23.37 12.41 23.01
C VAL A 38 22.71 11.20 22.33
N LEU A 39 23.28 10.00 22.53
CA LEU A 39 22.67 8.76 22.05
C LEU A 39 21.30 8.52 22.70
N LEU A 40 21.19 8.69 24.03
CA LEU A 40 19.92 8.50 24.73
C LEU A 40 18.85 9.49 24.26
N LEU A 41 19.22 10.76 24.03
CA LEU A 41 18.29 11.76 23.49
C LEU A 41 17.77 11.37 22.10
N ILE A 42 18.65 10.90 21.21
CA ILE A 42 18.20 10.50 19.87
C ILE A 42 17.36 9.22 19.91
N MET A 43 17.70 8.27 20.79
CA MET A 43 16.92 7.05 20.98
C MET A 43 15.52 7.38 21.50
N ALA A 44 15.42 8.29 22.47
CA ALA A 44 14.13 8.78 22.97
C ALA A 44 13.31 9.48 21.87
N PHE A 45 13.96 10.28 21.02
CA PHE A 45 13.32 10.89 19.84
C PHE A 45 12.82 9.81 18.84
N GLY A 46 13.62 8.77 18.60
CA GLY A 46 13.22 7.60 17.81
C GLY A 46 11.99 6.90 18.38
N LEU A 47 12.02 6.61 19.69
CA LEU A 47 10.94 5.93 20.42
C LEU A 47 9.65 6.74 20.46
N TYR A 48 9.71 8.07 20.51
CA TYR A 48 8.55 8.92 20.79
C TYR A 48 7.28 8.56 20.00
N GLY A 49 7.42 8.32 18.69
CA GLY A 49 6.29 7.93 17.84
C GLY A 49 5.72 6.55 18.20
N LEU A 50 6.59 5.59 18.52
CA LEU A 50 6.21 4.23 18.94
C LEU A 50 5.56 4.26 20.33
N THR A 51 6.12 5.01 21.27
CA THR A 51 5.55 5.21 22.61
C THR A 51 4.15 5.80 22.53
N LYS A 52 3.95 6.83 21.70
CA LYS A 52 2.64 7.43 21.50
C LYS A 52 1.62 6.44 20.92
N SER A 53 2.04 5.60 19.96
CA SER A 53 1.19 4.53 19.42
C SER A 53 0.86 3.50 20.50
N ALA A 54 1.87 2.99 21.21
CA ALA A 54 1.74 1.99 22.26
C ALA A 54 0.80 2.45 23.38
N VAL A 55 0.96 3.69 23.87
CA VAL A 55 0.07 4.28 24.88
C VAL A 55 -1.36 4.38 24.35
N THR A 56 -1.55 4.84 23.11
CA THR A 56 -2.88 4.94 22.53
C THR A 56 -3.56 3.58 22.42
N VAL A 57 -2.86 2.56 21.92
CA VAL A 57 -3.38 1.19 21.77
C VAL A 57 -3.64 0.57 23.15
N LEU A 58 -2.74 0.76 24.10
CA LEU A 58 -2.85 0.21 25.46
C LEU A 58 -4.06 0.79 26.21
N PHE A 59 -4.23 2.12 26.21
CA PHE A 59 -5.31 2.75 26.98
C PHE A 59 -6.64 2.74 26.25
N LYS A 60 -6.65 2.99 24.94
CA LYS A 60 -7.89 3.12 24.16
C LYS A 60 -8.44 1.79 23.70
N GLU A 61 -7.55 0.88 23.30
CA GLU A 61 -7.93 -0.41 22.72
C GLU A 61 -7.76 -1.58 23.70
N ARG A 62 -7.12 -1.35 24.86
CA ARG A 62 -6.83 -2.36 25.90
C ARG A 62 -6.14 -3.61 25.33
N LYS A 63 -5.27 -3.40 24.34
CA LYS A 63 -4.49 -4.46 23.68
C LYS A 63 -3.00 -4.23 23.86
N VAL A 64 -2.25 -5.33 23.92
CA VAL A 64 -0.79 -5.31 23.87
C VAL A 64 -0.37 -5.34 22.41
N GLY A 65 0.03 -4.18 21.88
CA GLY A 65 0.57 -4.04 20.53
C GLY A 65 2.06 -4.36 20.45
N THR A 66 2.57 -4.58 19.24
CA THR A 66 4.00 -4.78 18.99
C THR A 66 4.82 -3.55 19.40
N GLU A 67 4.23 -2.35 19.35
CA GLU A 67 4.90 -1.12 19.76
C GLU A 67 5.22 -1.11 21.27
N LEU A 68 4.37 -1.70 22.10
CA LEU A 68 4.64 -1.80 23.54
C LEU A 68 5.82 -2.73 23.81
N PHE A 69 5.89 -3.87 23.12
CA PHE A 69 7.01 -4.80 23.21
C PHE A 69 8.34 -4.12 22.86
N VAL A 70 8.35 -3.32 21.79
CA VAL A 70 9.53 -2.56 21.37
C VAL A 70 9.96 -1.54 22.43
N ASN A 71 9.01 -0.79 22.99
CA ASN A 71 9.32 0.18 24.05
C ASN A 71 9.99 -0.51 25.26
N VAL A 72 9.47 -1.66 25.67
CA VAL A 72 10.03 -2.45 26.77
C VAL A 72 11.42 -2.97 26.42
N ALA A 73 11.61 -3.55 25.23
CA ALA A 73 12.90 -4.10 24.80
C ALA A 73 14.00 -3.02 24.76
N VAL A 74 13.71 -1.86 24.18
CA VAL A 74 14.70 -0.76 24.13
C VAL A 74 14.98 -0.21 25.53
N SER A 75 13.96 -0.10 26.39
CA SER A 75 14.16 0.34 27.78
C SER A 75 15.05 -0.63 28.56
N ILE A 76 14.84 -1.94 28.42
CA ILE A 76 15.68 -2.98 29.04
C ILE A 76 17.12 -2.88 28.53
N SER A 77 17.32 -2.68 27.24
CA SER A 77 18.65 -2.50 26.65
C SER A 77 19.37 -1.27 27.22
N VAL A 78 18.68 -0.14 27.40
CA VAL A 78 19.25 1.06 28.02
C VAL A 78 19.63 0.81 29.48
N ILE A 79 18.75 0.15 30.25
CA ILE A 79 19.03 -0.20 31.67
C ILE A 79 20.20 -1.18 31.78
N GLY A 80 20.27 -2.15 30.87
CA GLY A 80 21.36 -3.12 30.76
C GLY A 80 22.67 -2.55 30.26
N LYS A 81 22.72 -1.24 29.94
CA LYS A 81 23.88 -0.54 29.35
C LYS A 81 24.28 -1.03 27.95
N GLU A 82 23.42 -1.78 27.30
CA GLU A 82 23.58 -2.29 25.94
C GLU A 82 23.06 -1.27 24.92
N TYR A 83 23.51 0.00 25.03
CA TYR A 83 22.90 1.13 24.32
C TYR A 83 22.94 1.00 22.80
N LEU A 84 24.07 0.51 22.26
CA LEU A 84 24.25 0.36 20.82
C LEU A 84 23.30 -0.71 20.26
N ALA A 85 23.14 -1.84 20.96
CA ALA A 85 22.21 -2.88 20.56
C ALA A 85 20.76 -2.37 20.53
N GLY A 86 20.35 -1.61 21.57
CA GLY A 86 19.03 -0.99 21.63
C GLY A 86 18.80 0.01 20.50
N ALA A 87 19.80 0.83 20.18
CA ALA A 87 19.71 1.82 19.12
C ALA A 87 19.60 1.19 17.72
N VAL A 88 20.36 0.11 17.47
CA VAL A 88 20.29 -0.65 16.20
C VAL A 88 18.94 -1.35 16.06
N VAL A 89 18.46 -2.02 17.11
CA VAL A 89 17.13 -2.66 17.10
C VAL A 89 16.03 -1.64 16.85
N LEU A 90 16.10 -0.48 17.54
CA LEU A 90 15.18 0.63 17.32
C LEU A 90 15.21 1.10 15.85
N MET A 91 16.39 1.28 15.27
CA MET A 91 16.54 1.67 13.86
C MET A 91 15.85 0.69 12.90
N ILE A 92 16.08 -0.62 13.08
CA ILE A 92 15.46 -1.66 12.25
C ILE A 92 13.93 -1.60 12.34
N ILE A 93 13.39 -1.41 13.54
CA ILE A 93 11.95 -1.32 13.76
C ILE A 93 11.37 -0.06 13.12
N LEU A 94 12.08 1.07 13.19
CA LEU A 94 11.65 2.31 12.55
C LEU A 94 11.59 2.17 11.02
N ILE A 95 12.52 1.41 10.42
CA ILE A 95 12.47 1.06 8.99
C ILE A 95 11.22 0.22 8.70
N ALA A 96 10.96 -0.84 9.47
CA ALA A 96 9.77 -1.69 9.28
C ALA A 96 8.44 -0.90 9.44
N GLU A 97 8.40 0.08 10.35
CA GLU A 97 7.24 0.96 10.54
C GLU A 97 6.99 1.88 9.33
N SER A 98 8.06 2.28 8.62
CA SER A 98 7.94 3.16 7.45
C SER A 98 7.30 2.47 6.23
N GLU A 99 7.49 1.15 6.07
CA GLU A 99 6.96 0.38 4.93
C GLU A 99 5.50 -0.06 5.10
N THR A 100 4.99 -0.13 6.33
CA THR A 100 3.69 -0.77 6.64
C THR A 100 2.47 0.15 6.57
N LYS A 101 2.63 1.43 6.21
CA LYS A 101 1.50 2.38 6.11
C LYS A 101 0.87 2.33 4.71
N PHE A 102 -0.42 2.00 4.66
CA PHE A 102 -1.27 1.96 3.46
C PHE A 102 -0.98 3.13 2.51
N LYS A 103 -0.44 2.81 1.33
CA LYS A 103 -0.08 3.78 0.29
C LYS A 103 -1.34 4.21 -0.48
N LYS A 104 -2.06 5.18 0.10
CA LYS A 104 -3.28 5.80 -0.48
C LYS A 104 -3.08 6.28 -1.92
N ASP A 105 -1.86 6.69 -2.26
CA ASP A 105 -1.52 7.30 -3.55
C ASP A 105 -1.58 6.31 -4.73
N TYR A 106 -1.65 4.99 -4.48
CA TYR A 106 -1.91 4.00 -5.53
C TYR A 106 -3.35 4.05 -6.06
N PHE A 107 -4.28 4.67 -5.33
CA PHE A 107 -5.71 4.66 -5.66
C PHE A 107 -6.18 6.04 -6.10
N THR A 108 -5.76 6.46 -7.30
CA THR A 108 -6.10 7.76 -7.93
C THR A 108 -7.58 7.98 -8.25
N TYR A 109 -8.42 6.95 -8.10
CA TYR A 109 -9.87 7.00 -8.38
C TYR A 109 -10.74 7.14 -7.12
N LEU A 110 -10.12 7.25 -5.94
CA LEU A 110 -10.84 7.50 -4.68
C LEU A 110 -11.31 8.95 -4.60
N LYS A 111 -12.63 9.16 -4.54
CA LYS A 111 -13.25 10.46 -4.28
C LYS A 111 -13.07 10.86 -2.83
N ALA A 112 -13.33 9.93 -1.91
CA ALA A 112 -13.07 10.11 -0.49
C ALA A 112 -12.56 8.81 0.14
N TYR A 113 -11.77 8.98 1.20
CA TYR A 113 -11.18 7.90 1.97
C TYR A 113 -11.49 8.15 3.44
N TYR A 114 -12.14 7.18 4.07
CA TYR A 114 -12.49 7.25 5.47
C TYR A 114 -11.78 6.13 6.22
N THR A 115 -11.25 6.48 7.40
CA THR A 115 -10.69 5.50 8.32
C THR A 115 -11.41 5.62 9.64
N ARG A 116 -11.65 4.47 10.25
CA ARG A 116 -12.19 4.38 11.60
C ARG A 116 -11.49 3.20 12.25
N LYS A 117 -10.94 3.49 13.42
CA LYS A 117 -10.38 2.47 14.28
C LYS A 117 -11.45 2.04 15.27
N SER A 118 -11.71 0.75 15.37
CA SER A 118 -12.63 0.18 16.35
C SER A 118 -12.14 -1.19 16.79
N GLY A 119 -11.96 -1.40 18.10
CA GLY A 119 -11.60 -2.70 18.66
C GLY A 119 -10.26 -3.26 18.16
N GLY A 120 -9.26 -2.42 17.92
CA GLY A 120 -7.95 -2.81 17.37
C GLY A 120 -7.94 -3.14 15.88
N ASN A 121 -9.07 -3.00 15.20
CA ASN A 121 -9.14 -3.12 13.75
C ASN A 121 -9.19 -1.73 13.13
N THR A 122 -8.38 -1.52 12.08
CA THR A 122 -8.50 -0.32 11.24
C THR A 122 -9.39 -0.67 10.06
N PHE A 123 -10.56 -0.06 10.02
CA PHE A 123 -11.48 -0.18 8.90
C PHE A 123 -11.21 0.96 7.92
N HIS A 124 -11.14 0.60 6.65
CA HIS A 124 -10.91 1.52 5.55
C HIS A 124 -12.16 1.50 4.67
N TRP A 125 -12.79 2.67 4.48
CA TRP A 125 -13.90 2.85 3.55
C TRP A 125 -13.50 3.79 2.42
N TYR A 126 -14.06 3.50 1.26
CA TYR A 126 -13.73 4.14 0.01
C TYR A 126 -15.02 4.68 -0.59
N ASP A 127 -15.07 5.99 -0.79
CA ASP A 127 -16.03 6.59 -1.70
C ASP A 127 -15.36 6.63 -3.07
N LEU A 128 -15.82 5.75 -3.94
CA LEU A 128 -15.36 5.64 -5.30
C LEU A 128 -16.09 6.71 -6.10
N ASN A 129 -15.42 7.38 -7.05
CA ASN A 129 -16.15 8.17 -8.03
C ASN A 129 -16.96 7.21 -8.90
N ALA A 130 -18.16 6.87 -8.42
CA ALA A 130 -19.16 6.08 -9.10
C ALA A 130 -19.80 6.94 -10.17
N VAL A 131 -19.11 7.11 -11.29
CA VAL A 131 -19.77 7.02 -12.59
C VAL A 131 -18.75 6.45 -13.57
N ALA A 132 -18.78 5.14 -13.78
CA ALA A 132 -18.28 4.55 -15.01
C ALA A 132 -19.18 5.04 -16.16
N VAL A 133 -19.05 6.31 -16.57
CA VAL A 133 -19.62 6.76 -17.83
C VAL A 133 -18.80 6.05 -18.91
N LEU A 134 -19.32 4.93 -19.40
CA LEU A 134 -18.91 4.36 -20.67
C LEU A 134 -19.46 5.27 -21.79
N LYS A 135 -18.93 6.48 -21.89
CA LYS A 135 -18.93 7.26 -23.12
C LYS A 135 -17.49 7.27 -23.59
N THR A 136 -17.11 6.19 -24.23
CA THR A 136 -15.83 6.10 -24.91
C THR A 136 -16.19 6.01 -26.38
N ASP A 137 -15.86 7.03 -27.17
CA ASP A 137 -15.96 6.99 -28.64
C ASP A 137 -14.92 6.02 -29.25
N ASP A 138 -14.18 5.32 -28.39
CA ASP A 138 -13.21 4.31 -28.75
C ASP A 138 -13.89 3.03 -29.21
N GLU A 139 -13.70 2.67 -30.48
CA GLU A 139 -14.27 1.47 -31.10
C GLU A 139 -13.52 0.19 -30.73
N ARG A 140 -12.30 0.28 -30.19
CA ARG A 140 -11.46 -0.89 -29.87
C ARG A 140 -12.15 -1.77 -28.82
N THR A 141 -12.08 -3.07 -29.01
CA THR A 141 -12.50 -4.08 -28.05
C THR A 141 -11.52 -4.14 -26.87
N TRP A 142 -11.97 -4.70 -25.73
CA TRP A 142 -11.06 -4.93 -24.60
C TRP A 142 -9.86 -5.81 -24.96
N ARG A 143 -10.00 -6.70 -25.97
CA ARG A 143 -8.93 -7.61 -26.41
C ARG A 143 -7.85 -6.87 -27.17
N GLU A 144 -8.23 -6.01 -28.10
CA GLU A 144 -7.30 -5.19 -28.88
C GLU A 144 -6.50 -4.28 -27.95
N ILE A 145 -7.19 -3.62 -27.01
CA ILE A 145 -6.52 -2.77 -26.01
C ILE A 145 -5.55 -3.60 -25.16
N LEU A 146 -5.93 -4.80 -24.72
CA LEU A 146 -5.03 -5.68 -23.96
C LEU A 146 -3.77 -6.04 -24.77
N GLU A 147 -3.94 -6.35 -26.05
CA GLU A 147 -2.83 -6.70 -26.94
C GLU A 147 -1.89 -5.51 -27.17
N GLU A 148 -2.42 -4.32 -27.38
CA GLU A 148 -1.64 -3.08 -27.51
C GLU A 148 -0.85 -2.77 -26.24
N ILE A 149 -1.48 -2.85 -25.06
CA ILE A 149 -0.79 -2.64 -23.78
C ILE A 149 0.37 -3.64 -23.63
N ILE A 150 0.13 -4.91 -23.91
CA ILE A 150 1.14 -5.97 -23.75
C ILE A 150 2.27 -5.79 -24.75
N ALA A 151 1.95 -5.44 -26.00
CA ALA A 151 2.94 -5.15 -27.04
C ALA A 151 3.83 -3.96 -26.66
N ALA A 152 3.29 -2.96 -25.96
CA ALA A 152 4.03 -1.80 -25.51
C ALA A 152 5.00 -2.09 -24.34
N ILE A 153 4.74 -3.10 -23.51
CA ILE A 153 5.48 -3.32 -22.25
C ILE A 153 6.35 -4.59 -22.21
N ALA A 154 6.09 -5.56 -23.08
CA ALA A 154 6.78 -6.85 -23.10
C ALA A 154 7.23 -7.22 -24.53
N ALA A 155 8.34 -7.98 -24.66
CA ALA A 155 8.90 -8.36 -25.95
C ALA A 155 8.85 -9.89 -26.16
N GLY A 156 8.48 -10.32 -27.36
CA GLY A 156 8.58 -11.72 -27.79
C GLY A 156 7.78 -12.71 -26.93
N LYS A 157 8.45 -13.73 -26.39
CA LYS A 157 7.80 -14.84 -25.66
C LYS A 157 7.11 -14.39 -24.36
N ASP A 158 7.53 -13.27 -23.79
CA ASP A 158 6.97 -12.74 -22.54
C ASP A 158 5.57 -12.16 -22.73
N GLN A 159 5.22 -11.73 -23.95
CA GLN A 159 3.90 -11.19 -24.26
C GLN A 159 2.79 -12.22 -24.03
N HIS A 160 3.01 -13.47 -24.47
CA HIS A 160 2.03 -14.53 -24.33
C HIS A 160 1.79 -14.90 -22.86
N GLN A 161 2.87 -15.04 -22.09
CA GLN A 161 2.77 -15.34 -20.65
C GLN A 161 2.09 -14.21 -19.89
N LEU A 162 2.44 -12.95 -20.18
CA LEU A 162 1.81 -11.79 -19.56
C LEU A 162 0.31 -11.72 -19.87
N LYS A 163 -0.08 -12.00 -21.13
CA LYS A 163 -1.49 -12.05 -21.55
C LYS A 163 -2.29 -13.11 -20.80
N LEU A 164 -1.75 -14.31 -20.65
CA LEU A 164 -2.39 -15.38 -19.89
C LEU A 164 -2.54 -14.98 -18.41
N SER A 165 -1.47 -14.42 -17.85
CA SER A 165 -1.42 -14.01 -16.46
C SER A 165 -2.45 -12.91 -16.13
N VAL A 166 -2.49 -11.83 -16.94
CA VAL A 166 -3.48 -10.75 -16.79
C VAL A 166 -4.91 -11.29 -16.91
N ASN A 167 -5.19 -12.12 -17.91
CA ASN A 167 -6.53 -12.71 -18.06
C ASN A 167 -6.93 -13.60 -16.88
N GLY A 168 -5.98 -14.38 -16.35
CA GLY A 168 -6.19 -15.21 -15.16
C GLY A 168 -6.57 -14.36 -13.93
N ILE A 169 -5.82 -13.29 -13.69
CA ILE A 169 -6.07 -12.35 -12.58
C ILE A 169 -7.43 -11.68 -12.72
N VAL A 170 -7.72 -11.14 -13.91
CA VAL A 170 -8.98 -10.46 -14.22
C VAL A 170 -10.18 -11.39 -14.02
N SER A 171 -10.07 -12.64 -14.47
CA SER A 171 -11.13 -13.65 -14.32
C SER A 171 -11.33 -14.08 -12.87
N ALA A 172 -10.23 -14.26 -12.12
CA ALA A 172 -10.29 -14.57 -10.69
C ALA A 172 -10.89 -13.42 -9.87
N ALA A 173 -10.55 -12.18 -10.22
CA ALA A 173 -11.12 -10.97 -9.63
C ALA A 173 -12.65 -10.95 -9.83
N HIS A 174 -13.11 -11.14 -11.08
CA HIS A 174 -14.53 -11.22 -11.40
C HIS A 174 -15.24 -12.34 -10.64
N GLY A 175 -14.66 -13.54 -10.58
CA GLY A 175 -15.21 -14.66 -9.83
C GLY A 175 -15.34 -14.38 -8.33
N THR A 176 -14.41 -13.62 -7.75
CA THR A 176 -14.48 -13.18 -6.35
C THR A 176 -15.62 -12.19 -6.15
N VAL A 177 -15.72 -11.16 -7.00
CA VAL A 177 -16.74 -10.12 -6.92
C VAL A 177 -18.15 -10.69 -7.10
N LYS A 178 -18.32 -11.69 -7.98
CA LYS A 178 -19.59 -12.37 -8.23
C LYS A 178 -20.19 -13.04 -6.99
N ARG A 179 -19.36 -13.40 -6.00
CA ARG A 179 -19.81 -14.04 -4.75
C ARG A 179 -20.30 -13.04 -3.70
N ILE A 180 -20.14 -11.74 -3.93
CA ILE A 180 -20.55 -10.67 -3.02
C ILE A 180 -21.98 -10.23 -3.39
N ALA A 181 -22.83 -9.95 -2.40
CA ALA A 181 -24.23 -9.58 -2.60
C ALA A 181 -24.43 -8.32 -3.49
N ASN A 182 -23.45 -7.41 -3.54
CA ASN A 182 -23.50 -6.16 -4.31
C ASN A 182 -22.73 -6.28 -5.65
N TYR A 183 -23.22 -7.15 -6.53
CA TYR A 183 -22.66 -7.34 -7.87
C TYR A 183 -23.05 -6.19 -8.80
N THR A 184 -22.11 -5.27 -9.07
CA THR A 184 -22.31 -4.07 -9.88
C THR A 184 -21.14 -3.91 -10.85
N LEU A 185 -21.30 -3.12 -11.92
CA LEU A 185 -20.21 -2.82 -12.84
C LEU A 185 -19.00 -2.23 -12.10
N ASP A 186 -19.25 -1.32 -11.16
CA ASP A 186 -18.21 -0.69 -10.36
C ASP A 186 -17.47 -1.68 -9.46
N SER A 187 -18.18 -2.64 -8.83
CA SER A 187 -17.51 -3.65 -7.99
C SER A 187 -16.59 -4.55 -8.80
N ILE A 188 -16.89 -4.80 -10.08
CA ILE A 188 -15.99 -5.53 -11.00
C ILE A 188 -14.76 -4.70 -11.35
N ILE A 189 -14.93 -3.43 -11.72
CA ILE A 189 -13.83 -2.51 -12.05
C ILE A 189 -12.85 -2.43 -10.88
N VAL A 190 -13.37 -2.24 -9.66
CA VAL A 190 -12.56 -2.18 -8.44
C VAL A 190 -11.86 -3.51 -8.17
N GLY A 191 -12.58 -4.63 -8.30
CA GLY A 191 -12.01 -5.95 -8.11
C GLY A 191 -10.83 -6.22 -9.04
N ILE A 192 -10.98 -5.89 -10.32
CA ILE A 192 -9.92 -6.03 -11.32
C ILE A 192 -8.74 -5.11 -11.02
N THR A 193 -9.01 -3.83 -10.78
CA THR A 193 -7.97 -2.82 -10.53
C THR A 193 -7.13 -3.18 -9.31
N ASN A 194 -7.78 -3.57 -8.20
CA ASN A 194 -7.08 -3.96 -6.97
C ASN A 194 -6.23 -5.22 -7.14
N ARG A 195 -6.67 -6.17 -7.97
CA ARG A 195 -5.92 -7.41 -8.20
C ARG A 195 -4.72 -7.21 -9.11
N LEU A 196 -4.79 -6.24 -10.02
CA LEU A 196 -3.69 -5.85 -10.91
C LEU A 196 -2.74 -4.82 -10.27
N ALA A 197 -3.12 -4.14 -9.19
CA ALA A 197 -2.25 -3.22 -8.44
C ALA A 197 -1.19 -3.99 -7.59
N ARG A 198 -0.26 -4.66 -8.27
CA ARG A 198 0.88 -5.39 -7.70
C ARG A 198 2.13 -4.99 -8.46
N GLU A 199 3.29 -5.03 -7.80
CA GLU A 199 4.58 -4.59 -8.36
C GLU A 199 4.90 -5.24 -9.71
N ASP A 200 4.58 -6.54 -9.87
CA ASP A 200 4.79 -7.30 -11.11
C ASP A 200 4.03 -6.73 -12.34
N TYR A 201 3.00 -5.92 -12.12
CA TYR A 201 2.14 -5.33 -13.16
C TYR A 201 2.21 -3.80 -13.18
N ASP A 202 3.15 -3.15 -12.49
CA ASP A 202 3.23 -1.70 -12.42
C ASP A 202 3.28 -1.05 -13.82
N ARG A 203 4.03 -1.64 -14.75
CA ARG A 203 4.09 -1.18 -16.15
C ARG A 203 2.76 -1.32 -16.88
N PHE A 204 2.01 -2.40 -16.59
CA PHE A 204 0.69 -2.64 -17.18
C PHE A 204 -0.35 -1.64 -16.63
N VAL A 205 -0.36 -1.43 -15.32
CA VAL A 205 -1.27 -0.49 -14.63
C VAL A 205 -0.96 0.96 -14.99
N ALA A 206 0.31 1.30 -15.25
CA ALA A 206 0.74 2.63 -15.66
C ALA A 206 0.41 2.98 -17.12
N HIS A 207 -0.02 2.02 -17.94
CA HIS A 207 -0.32 2.26 -19.35
C HIS A 207 -1.54 3.19 -19.51
N VAL A 208 -1.52 4.08 -20.50
CA VAL A 208 -2.59 5.07 -20.72
C VAL A 208 -3.96 4.43 -20.93
N ASP A 209 -4.00 3.33 -21.69
CA ASP A 209 -5.24 2.59 -21.98
C ASP A 209 -5.68 1.61 -20.89
N PHE A 210 -4.92 1.46 -19.79
CA PHE A 210 -5.25 0.51 -18.72
C PHE A 210 -6.67 0.71 -18.19
N LYS A 211 -7.06 1.97 -17.94
CA LYS A 211 -8.40 2.31 -17.42
C LYS A 211 -9.48 1.89 -18.41
N LEU A 212 -9.27 2.14 -19.70
CA LEU A 212 -10.21 1.81 -20.76
C LEU A 212 -10.38 0.29 -20.90
N PHE A 213 -9.26 -0.45 -20.84
CA PHE A 213 -9.25 -1.91 -20.80
C PHE A 213 -10.12 -2.45 -19.65
N VAL A 214 -9.88 -1.99 -18.42
CA VAL A 214 -10.63 -2.47 -17.24
C VAL A 214 -12.12 -2.16 -17.38
N GLN A 215 -12.47 -0.96 -17.83
CA GLN A 215 -13.87 -0.55 -18.03
C GLN A 215 -14.58 -1.42 -19.07
N LYS A 216 -14.01 -1.59 -20.26
CA LYS A 216 -14.60 -2.42 -21.33
C LYS A 216 -14.67 -3.89 -20.93
N ARG A 217 -13.66 -4.40 -20.22
CA ARG A 217 -13.65 -5.79 -19.74
C ARG A 217 -14.69 -6.03 -18.64
N ALA A 218 -14.84 -5.09 -17.72
CA ALA A 218 -15.87 -5.17 -16.68
C ALA A 218 -17.29 -5.11 -17.29
N TYR A 219 -17.48 -4.27 -18.31
CA TYR A 219 -18.75 -4.17 -19.05
C TYR A 219 -19.13 -5.49 -19.72
N ASP A 220 -18.17 -6.11 -20.40
CA ASP A 220 -18.32 -7.43 -21.03
C ASP A 220 -18.72 -8.50 -20.00
N PHE A 221 -18.08 -8.53 -18.82
CA PHE A 221 -18.48 -9.44 -17.75
C PHE A 221 -19.89 -9.20 -17.21
N PHE A 222 -20.27 -7.95 -17.00
CA PHE A 222 -21.56 -7.59 -16.44
C PHE A 222 -22.71 -7.95 -17.40
N HIS A 223 -22.56 -7.66 -18.70
CA HIS A 223 -23.60 -7.91 -19.70
C HIS A 223 -23.71 -9.39 -20.11
N ASN A 224 -22.59 -10.11 -20.18
CA ASN A 224 -22.61 -11.54 -20.50
C ASN A 224 -23.32 -12.40 -19.44
N ILE A 225 -23.40 -11.93 -18.19
CA ILE A 225 -24.17 -12.60 -17.13
C ILE A 225 -25.67 -12.32 -17.29
N ASN A 226 -26.06 -11.06 -17.50
CA ASN A 226 -27.47 -10.66 -17.63
C ASN A 226 -28.15 -11.30 -18.86
N ASN A 227 -27.40 -11.66 -19.89
CA ASN A 227 -27.91 -12.40 -21.04
C ASN A 227 -28.08 -13.90 -20.78
N LYS A 228 -27.36 -14.48 -19.80
CA LYS A 228 -27.50 -15.90 -19.43
C LYS A 228 -28.62 -16.17 -18.43
N THR A 229 -29.01 -15.17 -17.64
CA THR A 229 -30.15 -15.28 -16.69
C THR A 229 -31.52 -15.04 -17.33
N LYS A 230 -31.55 -14.64 -18.61
CA LYS A 230 -32.78 -14.46 -19.41
C LYS A 230 -33.13 -15.65 -20.30
N LYS A 231 -32.34 -16.73 -20.27
CA LYS A 231 -32.64 -18.02 -20.89
C LYS A 231 -32.97 -19.03 -19.81
#